data_AF-A0A847N988-F1
#
_entry.id   AF-A0A847N988-F1
#
_cell.length_a   1.000
_cell.length_b   1.000
_cell.length_c   1.000
_cell.angle_alpha   90.00
_cell.angle_beta   90.00
_cell.angle_gamma   90.00
#
_symmetry.space_group_name_H-M   'P 1'
#
loop_
_entity.id
_entity.type
_entity.pdbx_description
1 polymer ?
#
loop_
_entity_poly.entity_id
_entity_poly.type
_entity_poly.pdbx_seq_one_letter_code
_entity_poly.pdbx_strand_id
1 'polypeptide(L)'
;MCCDENRKMLHEYALGKLSELESHAVAKHLKSCDRCRRELAEIKELKAFLKSDIQKNIRLPADLKFSIMSSIDLKRYKKSYKNTLGELANWGMSLVAAGLILLILNMAPREDLVRVQNDLYNTGENITKRISQPLSSINERIDKLTYGITQLDGIVGRIEKEKEGGK
;
A
#
# COMPACT_ATOMS: atom_id res chain seq x y z
N MET A 1 16.42 -6.87 18.65
CA MET A 1 17.70 -6.11 18.59
C MET A 1 18.08 -5.67 19.98
N CYS A 2 19.35 -5.82 20.31
CA CYS A 2 19.90 -5.45 21.62
C CYS A 2 20.27 -3.96 21.66
N CYS A 3 20.43 -3.40 22.85
CA CYS A 3 20.75 -1.97 23.03
C CYS A 3 22.11 -1.59 22.43
N ASP A 4 23.13 -2.45 22.53
CA ASP A 4 24.48 -2.14 22.00
C ASP A 4 24.51 -2.01 20.47
N GLU A 5 23.69 -2.79 19.77
CA GLU A 5 23.58 -2.74 18.33
C GLU A 5 22.87 -1.47 17.86
N ASN A 6 21.76 -1.11 18.52
CA ASN A 6 21.05 0.13 18.25
C ASN A 6 21.89 1.36 18.60
N ARG A 7 22.68 1.31 19.69
CA ARG A 7 23.53 2.43 20.12
C ARG A 7 24.52 2.84 19.02
N LYS A 8 25.12 1.87 18.32
CA LYS A 8 26.01 2.14 17.17
C LYS A 8 25.29 2.83 16.01
N MET A 9 23.99 2.58 15.85
CA MET A 9 23.17 3.12 14.77
C MET A 9 22.51 4.46 15.10
N LEU A 10 22.50 4.91 16.37
CA LEU A 10 21.80 6.14 16.78
C LEU A 10 22.33 7.41 16.10
N HIS A 11 23.63 7.50 15.84
CA HIS A 11 24.20 8.65 15.12
C HIS A 11 23.69 8.74 13.68
N GLU A 12 23.79 7.65 12.92
CA GLU A 12 23.30 7.59 11.53
C GLU A 12 21.79 7.77 11.45
N TYR A 13 21.06 7.24 12.45
CA TYR A 13 19.62 7.46 12.60
C TYR A 13 19.30 8.95 12.82
N ALA A 14 20.03 9.66 13.69
CA ALA A 14 19.85 11.10 13.94
C ALA A 14 20.23 11.97 12.73
N LEU A 15 21.08 11.45 11.84
CA LEU A 15 21.46 12.10 10.58
C LEU A 15 20.51 11.74 9.42
N GLY A 16 19.63 10.75 9.59
CA GLY A 16 18.72 10.29 8.53
C GLY A 16 19.44 9.52 7.41
N LYS A 17 20.55 8.85 7.72
CA LYS A 17 21.41 8.15 6.76
C LYS A 17 21.21 6.64 6.71
N LEU A 18 20.44 6.09 7.64
CA LEU A 18 20.10 4.67 7.65
C LEU A 18 19.13 4.33 6.52
N SER A 19 19.18 3.09 6.04
CA SER A 19 18.16 2.56 5.12
C SER A 19 16.78 2.54 5.78
N GLU A 20 15.74 2.39 4.98
CA GLU A 20 14.35 2.35 5.47
C GLU A 20 14.11 1.22 6.47
N LEU A 21 14.67 0.03 6.19
CA LEU A 21 14.56 -1.14 7.05
C LEU A 21 15.30 -0.95 8.38
N GLU A 22 16.52 -0.41 8.34
CA GLU A 22 17.31 -0.11 9.54
C GLU A 22 16.65 0.98 10.39
N SER A 23 16.14 2.04 9.74
CA SER A 23 15.41 3.11 10.41
C SER A 23 14.16 2.59 11.11
N HIS A 24 13.42 1.67 10.47
CA HIS A 24 12.25 1.04 11.07
C HIS A 24 12.63 0.17 12.27
N ALA A 25 13.72 -0.60 12.16
CA ALA A 25 14.20 -1.47 13.22
C ALA A 25 14.66 -0.68 14.47
N VAL A 26 15.42 0.41 14.25
CA VAL A 26 15.83 1.34 15.32
C VAL A 26 14.62 2.05 15.93
N ALA A 27 13.68 2.52 15.11
CA ALA A 27 12.45 3.15 15.58
C ALA A 27 11.61 2.22 16.46
N LYS A 28 11.52 0.93 16.10
CA LYS A 28 10.84 -0.09 16.92
C LYS A 28 11.51 -0.26 18.27
N HIS A 29 12.84 -0.27 18.34
CA HIS A 29 13.58 -0.37 19.60
C HIS A 29 13.41 0.87 20.49
N LEU A 30 13.41 2.07 19.90
CA LEU A 30 13.24 3.33 20.64
C LEU A 30 11.88 3.46 21.35
N LYS A 31 10.85 2.75 20.86
CA LYS A 31 9.53 2.69 21.51
C LYS A 31 9.57 2.01 22.88
N SER A 32 10.45 1.03 23.07
CA SER A 32 10.51 0.24 24.31
C SER A 32 11.77 0.49 25.16
N CYS A 33 12.77 1.19 24.64
CA CYS A 33 14.03 1.44 25.34
C CYS A 33 14.24 2.93 25.67
N ASP A 34 14.08 3.29 26.93
CA ASP A 34 14.29 4.68 27.40
C ASP A 34 15.76 5.10 27.44
N ARG A 35 16.68 4.14 27.60
CA ARG A 35 18.12 4.43 27.55
C ARG A 35 18.54 4.94 26.17
N CYS A 36 18.25 4.18 25.12
CA CYS A 36 18.59 4.58 23.75
C CYS A 36 17.82 5.84 23.32
N ARG A 37 16.63 6.09 23.88
CA ARG A 37 15.89 7.33 23.65
C ARG A 37 16.58 8.56 24.23
N ARG A 38 17.14 8.45 25.44
CA ARG A 38 17.95 9.51 26.06
C ARG A 38 19.23 9.79 25.28
N GLU A 39 19.98 8.75 24.94
CA GLU A 39 21.20 8.88 24.12
C GLU A 39 20.89 9.54 22.76
N LEU A 40 19.77 9.19 22.12
CA LEU A 40 19.34 9.85 20.88
C LEU A 40 18.98 11.33 21.09
N ALA A 41 18.39 11.69 22.24
CA ALA A 41 18.05 13.07 22.56
C ALA A 41 19.32 13.91 22.73
N GLU A 42 20.32 13.41 23.45
CA GLU A 42 21.62 14.06 23.62
C GLU A 42 22.31 14.32 22.28
N ILE A 43 22.32 13.32 21.37
CA ILE A 43 22.87 13.48 20.02
C ILE A 43 22.15 14.59 19.24
N LYS A 44 20.81 14.66 19.35
CA LYS A 44 20.01 15.69 18.67
C LYS A 44 20.22 17.08 19.25
N GLU A 45 20.37 17.18 20.57
CA GLU A 45 20.64 18.43 21.27
C GLU A 45 21.99 19.01 20.86
N LEU A 46 23.04 18.18 20.86
CA LEU A 46 24.37 18.59 20.38
C LEU A 46 24.32 19.07 18.92
N LYS A 47 23.60 18.35 18.05
CA LYS A 47 23.39 18.75 16.65
C LYS A 47 22.69 20.11 16.54
N ALA A 48 21.68 20.36 17.37
CA ALA A 48 20.95 21.62 17.38
C ALA A 48 21.83 22.78 17.87
N PHE A 49 22.61 22.56 18.92
CA PHE A 49 23.58 23.51 19.45
C PHE A 49 24.58 23.93 18.36
N LEU A 50 25.23 22.96 17.71
CA LEU A 50 26.18 23.22 16.62
C LEU A 50 25.53 23.96 15.44
N LYS A 51 24.30 23.61 15.07
CA LYS A 51 23.57 24.28 13.99
C LYS A 51 23.29 25.74 14.31
N SER A 52 22.96 26.05 15.57
CA SER A 52 22.60 27.41 15.99
C SER A 52 23.78 28.39 15.92
N ASP A 53 24.99 27.91 16.23
CA ASP A 53 26.22 28.71 16.19
C ASP A 53 26.70 28.93 14.76
N ILE A 54 26.62 27.89 13.94
CA ILE A 54 26.97 27.94 12.51
C ILE A 54 26.01 28.87 11.75
N GLN A 55 24.71 28.84 12.02
CA GLN A 55 23.74 29.70 11.32
C GLN A 55 23.91 31.20 11.60
N LYS A 56 24.46 31.60 12.75
CA LYS A 56 24.71 33.01 13.06
C LYS A 56 25.81 33.63 12.21
N ASN A 57 26.75 32.81 11.71
CA ASN A 57 27.95 33.28 11.03
C ASN A 57 27.98 33.02 9.52
N ILE A 58 27.03 32.26 8.97
CA ILE A 58 26.96 32.04 7.52
C ILE A 58 26.20 33.19 6.86
N ARG A 59 26.94 34.08 6.20
CA ARG A 59 26.37 34.96 5.18
C ARG A 59 26.18 34.14 3.90
N LEU A 60 24.93 33.83 3.56
CA LEU A 60 24.61 33.20 2.29
C LEU A 60 24.94 34.19 1.16
N PRO A 61 25.62 33.75 0.09
CA PRO A 61 25.85 34.60 -1.07
C PRO A 61 24.51 34.96 -1.70
N ALA A 62 24.34 36.24 -2.07
CA ALA A 62 23.05 36.81 -2.46
C ALA A 62 22.46 36.15 -3.72
N ASP A 63 23.29 35.53 -4.55
CA ASP A 63 22.94 34.86 -5.79
C ASP A 63 22.55 33.38 -5.61
N LEU A 64 22.73 32.79 -4.43
CA LEU A 64 22.49 31.36 -4.19
C LEU A 64 21.07 30.94 -4.57
N LYS A 65 20.08 31.74 -4.16
CA LYS A 65 18.67 31.47 -4.46
C LYS A 65 18.44 31.48 -5.97
N PHE A 66 19.04 32.43 -6.69
CA PHE A 66 18.89 32.55 -8.13
C PHE A 66 19.56 31.38 -8.85
N SER A 67 20.78 31.03 -8.44
CA SER A 67 21.52 29.88 -8.97
C SER A 67 20.72 28.57 -8.80
N ILE A 68 20.24 28.28 -7.58
CA ILE A 68 19.43 27.08 -7.31
C ILE A 68 18.15 27.07 -8.17
N MET A 69 17.40 28.18 -8.20
CA MET A 69 16.16 28.25 -8.97
C MET A 69 16.39 28.07 -10.48
N SER A 70 17.52 28.56 -11.00
CA SER A 70 17.89 28.40 -12.41
C SER A 70 18.29 26.97 -12.78
N SER A 71 18.78 26.18 -11.82
CA SER A 71 19.21 24.80 -12.03
C SER A 71 18.08 23.76 -11.91
N ILE A 72 16.88 24.15 -11.48
CA ILE A 72 15.74 23.23 -11.36
C ILE A 72 15.08 23.03 -12.73
N ASP A 73 15.13 21.81 -13.25
CA ASP A 73 14.42 21.44 -14.47
C ASP A 73 12.91 21.29 -14.20
N LEU A 74 12.16 22.37 -14.40
CA LEU A 74 10.70 22.40 -14.27
C LEU A 74 9.98 21.46 -15.25
N LYS A 75 10.63 21.01 -16.34
CA LYS A 75 10.04 20.06 -17.28
C LYS A 75 9.91 18.66 -16.67
N ARG A 76 10.84 18.28 -15.77
CA ARG A 76 10.79 17.02 -15.03
C ARG A 76 9.60 16.95 -14.06
N TYR A 77 9.13 18.09 -13.55
CA TYR A 77 8.03 18.18 -12.58
C TYR A 77 6.67 18.51 -13.20
N LYS A 78 6.63 18.85 -14.50
CA LYS A 78 5.36 19.04 -15.22
C LYS A 78 4.73 17.67 -15.45
N LYS A 79 3.88 17.23 -14.52
CA LYS A 79 3.05 16.03 -14.63
C LYS A 79 2.33 16.09 -15.98
N SER A 80 2.70 15.19 -16.88
CA SER A 80 2.17 15.14 -18.24
C SER A 80 0.68 14.81 -18.19
N TYR A 81 -0.17 15.84 -18.20
CA TYR A 81 -1.61 15.70 -18.41
C TYR A 81 -1.84 15.44 -19.89
N LYS A 82 -1.44 14.27 -20.38
CA LYS A 82 -1.55 13.92 -21.81
C LYS A 82 -2.51 12.77 -22.13
N ASN A 83 -3.18 12.15 -21.15
CA ASN A 83 -3.96 10.93 -21.44
C ASN A 83 -5.47 11.01 -21.13
N THR A 84 -5.99 12.10 -20.54
CA THR A 84 -7.42 12.15 -20.19
C THR A 84 -8.35 12.43 -21.38
N LEU A 85 -7.83 12.94 -22.51
CA LEU A 85 -8.65 13.24 -23.69
C LEU A 85 -9.03 11.97 -24.46
N GLY A 86 -8.14 10.97 -24.50
CA GLY A 86 -8.40 9.68 -25.14
C GLY A 86 -9.37 8.82 -24.33
N GLU A 87 -9.31 8.89 -23.00
CA GLU A 87 -10.24 8.16 -22.13
C GLU A 87 -11.68 8.69 -22.30
N LEU A 88 -11.88 10.02 -22.33
CA LEU A 88 -13.21 10.62 -22.53
C LEU A 88 -13.88 10.19 -23.84
N ALA A 89 -13.10 9.99 -24.91
CA ALA A 89 -13.60 9.51 -26.19
C ALA A 89 -14.13 8.06 -26.11
N ASN A 90 -13.44 7.18 -25.36
CA ASN A 90 -13.91 5.82 -25.14
C ASN A 90 -15.21 5.75 -24.31
N TRP A 91 -15.35 6.61 -23.31
CA TRP A 91 -16.62 6.73 -22.56
C TRP A 91 -17.77 7.22 -23.44
N GLY A 92 -17.50 8.19 -24.33
CA GLY A 92 -18.49 8.68 -25.31
C GLY A 92 -18.97 7.60 -26.28
N MET A 93 -18.08 6.73 -26.73
CA MET A 93 -18.43 5.63 -27.65
C MET A 93 -19.35 4.59 -27.01
N SER A 94 -19.23 4.36 -25.69
CA SER A 94 -20.12 3.47 -24.94
C SER A 94 -21.56 3.99 -24.87
N LEU A 95 -21.74 5.31 -24.70
CA LEU A 95 -23.06 5.94 -24.72
C LEU A 95 -23.73 5.85 -26.10
N VAL A 96 -22.95 6.03 -27.18
CA VAL A 96 -23.45 5.86 -28.55
C VAL A 96 -23.91 4.42 -28.80
N ALA A 97 -23.13 3.43 -28.36
CA ALA A 97 -23.50 2.02 -28.48
C ALA A 97 -24.79 1.70 -27.69
N ALA A 98 -24.91 2.16 -26.45
CA ALA A 98 -26.11 1.96 -25.63
C ALA A 98 -27.36 2.60 -26.27
N GLY A 99 -27.22 3.80 -26.85
CA GLY A 99 -28.30 4.46 -27.58
C GLY A 99 -28.75 3.68 -28.82
N LEU A 100 -27.81 3.15 -29.59
CA LEU A 100 -28.12 2.30 -30.75
C LEU A 100 -28.81 0.99 -30.34
N ILE A 101 -28.38 0.35 -29.26
CA ILE A 101 -29.02 -0.86 -28.73
C ILE A 101 -30.47 -0.56 -28.32
N LEU A 102 -30.71 0.55 -27.60
CA LEU A 102 -32.05 0.95 -27.19
C LEU A 102 -32.96 1.23 -28.39
N LEU A 103 -32.41 1.87 -29.44
CA LEU A 103 -33.12 2.13 -30.68
C LEU A 103 -33.52 0.85 -31.40
N ILE A 104 -32.60 -0.12 -31.49
CA ILE A 104 -32.86 -1.44 -32.08
C ILE A 104 -33.94 -2.18 -31.28
N LEU A 105 -33.88 -2.15 -29.94
CA LEU A 105 -34.90 -2.78 -29.09
C LEU A 105 -36.28 -2.12 -29.23
N ASN A 106 -36.34 -0.82 -29.52
CA ASN A 106 -37.60 -0.11 -29.74
C ASN A 106 -38.21 -0.46 -31.11
N MET A 107 -37.38 -0.65 -32.14
CA MET A 107 -37.84 -1.01 -33.49
C MET A 107 -38.01 -2.52 -33.71
N ALA A 108 -37.56 -3.38 -32.80
CA ALA A 108 -37.67 -4.82 -32.94
C ALA A 108 -39.14 -5.28 -32.79
N PRO A 109 -39.67 -6.10 -33.72
CA PRO A 109 -41.00 -6.69 -33.58
C PRO A 109 -41.05 -7.59 -32.33
N ARG A 110 -42.11 -7.46 -31.52
CA ARG A 110 -42.26 -8.10 -30.19
C ARG A 110 -42.13 -9.62 -30.18
N GLU A 111 -42.29 -10.27 -31.33
CA GLU A 111 -42.19 -11.71 -31.51
C GLU A 111 -40.75 -12.26 -31.46
N ASP A 112 -39.73 -11.48 -31.83
CA ASP A 112 -38.30 -11.89 -31.71
C ASP A 112 -37.71 -11.64 -30.30
N LEU A 113 -38.27 -10.70 -29.54
CA LEU A 113 -37.83 -10.35 -28.18
C LEU A 113 -38.01 -11.52 -27.18
N VAL A 114 -39.08 -12.30 -27.33
CA VAL A 114 -39.36 -13.47 -26.48
C VAL A 114 -38.33 -14.58 -26.70
N ARG A 115 -37.84 -14.74 -27.94
CA ARG A 115 -36.82 -15.74 -28.29
C ARG A 115 -35.45 -15.37 -27.70
N VAL A 116 -35.08 -14.09 -27.77
CA VAL A 116 -33.85 -13.55 -27.16
C VAL A 116 -33.89 -13.67 -25.62
N GLN A 117 -35.06 -13.47 -25.01
CA GLN A 117 -35.19 -13.60 -23.55
C GLN A 117 -35.02 -15.05 -23.06
N ASN A 118 -35.52 -16.04 -23.81
CA ASN A 118 -35.30 -17.44 -23.50
C ASN A 118 -33.82 -17.84 -23.65
N ASP A 119 -33.12 -17.34 -24.68
CA ASP A 119 -31.68 -17.59 -24.85
C ASP A 119 -30.83 -16.92 -23.75
N LEU A 120 -31.21 -15.70 -23.31
CA LEU A 120 -30.58 -15.01 -22.18
C LEU A 120 -30.82 -15.75 -20.85
N TYR A 121 -32.01 -16.31 -20.64
CA TYR A 121 -32.32 -17.09 -19.44
C TYR A 121 -31.47 -18.38 -19.37
N ASN A 122 -31.38 -19.11 -20.48
CA ASN A 122 -30.53 -20.31 -20.59
C ASN A 122 -29.02 -19.99 -20.46
N THR A 123 -28.60 -18.82 -20.94
CA THR A 123 -27.21 -18.34 -20.80
C THR A 123 -26.91 -17.93 -19.36
N GLY A 124 -27.85 -17.27 -18.68
CA GLY A 124 -27.74 -16.88 -17.28
C GLY A 124 -27.63 -18.07 -16.31
N GLU A 125 -28.35 -19.16 -16.59
CA GLU A 125 -28.23 -20.41 -15.83
C GLU A 125 -26.82 -21.02 -15.98
N ASN A 126 -26.27 -21.02 -17.19
CA ASN A 126 -24.92 -21.51 -17.48
C ASN A 126 -23.82 -20.65 -16.83
N ILE A 127 -23.99 -19.32 -16.82
CA ILE A 127 -23.05 -18.40 -16.15
C ILE A 127 -23.09 -18.61 -14.63
N THR A 128 -24.28 -18.74 -14.06
CA THR A 128 -24.45 -18.98 -12.61
C THR A 128 -23.80 -20.31 -12.20
N LYS A 129 -23.94 -21.38 -12.98
CA LYS A 129 -23.25 -22.66 -12.74
C LYS A 129 -21.72 -22.54 -12.84
N ARG A 130 -21.20 -21.81 -13.84
CA ARG A 130 -19.75 -21.60 -14.02
C ARG A 130 -19.12 -20.74 -12.92
N ILE A 131 -19.87 -19.82 -12.32
CA ILE A 131 -19.39 -18.96 -11.22
C ILE A 131 -19.52 -19.66 -9.86
N SER A 132 -20.60 -20.40 -9.62
CA SER A 132 -20.85 -21.05 -8.32
C SER A 132 -19.94 -22.25 -8.04
N GLN A 133 -19.60 -23.05 -9.06
CA GLN A 133 -18.71 -24.21 -8.92
C GLN A 133 -17.30 -23.89 -8.39
N PRO A 134 -16.56 -22.89 -8.91
CA PRO A 134 -15.25 -22.56 -8.35
C PRO A 134 -15.36 -21.97 -6.95
N LEU A 135 -16.42 -21.21 -6.64
CA LEU A 135 -16.61 -20.59 -5.33
C LEU A 135 -16.83 -21.62 -4.20
N SER A 136 -17.55 -22.72 -4.46
CA SER A 136 -17.72 -23.79 -3.46
C SER A 136 -16.40 -24.49 -3.14
N SER A 137 -15.54 -24.70 -4.15
CA SER A 137 -14.20 -25.29 -3.96
C SER A 137 -13.25 -24.39 -3.16
N ILE A 138 -13.44 -23.07 -3.24
CA ILE A 138 -12.69 -22.10 -2.44
C ILE A 138 -13.14 -22.17 -0.98
N ASN A 139 -14.44 -22.29 -0.73
CA ASN A 139 -14.98 -22.37 0.62
C ASN A 139 -14.47 -23.63 1.35
N GLU A 140 -14.44 -24.78 0.68
CA GLU A 140 -13.91 -26.03 1.25
C GLU A 140 -12.41 -25.93 1.58
N ARG A 141 -11.64 -25.20 0.76
CA ARG A 141 -10.21 -24.94 1.02
C ARG A 141 -10.00 -24.03 2.23
N ILE A 142 -10.87 -23.03 2.41
CA ILE A 142 -10.84 -22.13 3.57
C ILE A 142 -11.16 -22.91 4.85
N ASP A 143 -12.15 -23.80 4.83
CA ASP A 143 -12.48 -24.63 6.00
C ASP A 143 -11.33 -25.56 6.42
N LYS A 144 -10.65 -26.18 5.45
CA LYS A 144 -9.44 -26.99 5.72
C LYS A 144 -8.31 -26.16 6.33
N LEU A 145 -8.15 -24.92 5.88
CA LEU A 145 -7.12 -24.01 6.40
C LEU A 145 -7.44 -23.55 7.82
N THR A 146 -8.70 -23.21 8.09
CA THR A 146 -9.21 -22.90 9.43
C THR A 146 -9.00 -24.07 10.39
N TYR A 147 -9.35 -25.29 9.97
CA TYR A 147 -9.11 -26.49 10.78
C TYR A 147 -7.62 -26.70 11.09
N GLY A 148 -6.74 -26.53 10.09
CA GLY A 148 -5.29 -26.61 10.29
C GLY A 148 -4.77 -25.58 11.29
N ILE A 149 -5.27 -24.35 11.26
CA ILE A 149 -4.90 -23.29 12.22
C ILE A 149 -5.36 -23.66 13.63
N THR A 150 -6.60 -24.12 13.81
CA THR A 150 -7.10 -24.51 15.15
C THR A 150 -6.33 -25.69 15.75
N GLN A 151 -5.87 -26.62 14.91
CA GLN A 151 -5.07 -27.76 15.36
C GLN A 151 -3.66 -27.31 15.78
N LEU A 152 -3.07 -26.35 15.08
CA LEU A 152 -1.79 -25.76 15.44
C LEU A 152 -1.87 -25.00 16.77
N ASP A 153 -2.92 -24.21 17.01
CA ASP A 153 -3.15 -23.55 18.30
C ASP A 153 -3.29 -24.56 19.45
N GLY A 154 -3.99 -25.68 19.21
CA GLY A 154 -4.10 -26.77 20.19
C GLY A 154 -2.78 -27.54 20.44
N ILE A 155 -1.85 -27.54 19.49
CA ILE A 155 -0.50 -28.09 19.67
C ILE A 155 0.38 -27.10 20.44
N VAL A 156 0.31 -25.80 20.11
CA VAL A 156 1.05 -24.74 20.81
C VAL A 156 0.65 -24.67 22.29
N GLY A 157 -0.64 -24.73 22.61
CA GLY A 157 -1.11 -24.73 24.00
C GLY A 157 -0.70 -25.97 24.81
N ARG A 158 -0.43 -27.11 24.15
CA ARG A 158 0.13 -28.30 24.82
C ARG A 158 1.63 -28.15 25.09
N ILE A 159 2.39 -27.56 24.15
CA ILE A 159 3.82 -27.29 24.30
C ILE A 159 4.07 -26.24 25.39
N GLU A 160 3.21 -25.23 25.52
CA GLU A 160 3.29 -24.23 26.59
C GLU A 160 3.04 -24.87 27.98
N LYS A 161 2.05 -25.76 28.10
CA LYS A 161 1.79 -26.48 29.36
C LYS A 161 2.90 -27.47 29.75
N GLU A 162 3.54 -28.13 28.81
CA GLU A 162 4.69 -29.01 29.10
C GLU A 162 5.94 -28.24 29.51
N LYS A 163 6.11 -26.99 29.02
CA LYS A 163 7.20 -26.10 29.46
C LYS A 163 7.00 -25.51 30.85
N GLU A 164 5.77 -25.28 31.29
CA GLU A 164 5.46 -24.71 32.61
C GLU A 164 5.33 -25.77 33.72
N GLY A 165 5.17 -27.06 33.39
CA GLY A 165 5.01 -28.16 34.34
C GLY A 165 6.24 -29.06 34.57
N GLY A 166 7.38 -28.75 33.96
CA GLY A 166 8.58 -29.58 33.97
C GLY A 166 9.65 -29.15 34.98
N LYS A 167 9.44 -29.51 36.26
CA LYS A 167 10.30 -29.32 37.45
C LYS A 167 10.41 -27.91 38.03
#